data_AF-A0A556U3V4-F1
#
_entry.id   AF-A0A556U3V4-F1
#
_cell.length_a   1.000
_cell.length_b   1.000
_cell.length_c   1.000
_cell.angle_alpha   90.00
_cell.angle_beta   90.00
_cell.angle_gamma   90.00
#
_symmetry.space_group_name_H-M   'P 1'
#
loop_
_entity.id
_entity.type
_entity.pdbx_description
1 polymer ?
#
loop_
_entity_poly.entity_id
_entity_poly.type
_entity_poly.pdbx_seq_one_letter_code
_entity_poly.pdbx_strand_id
1 'polypeptide(L)'
;MSLRSKRISSSCSVRSSGKLGGYSTGFSTMSLGPLSPSFSTSSTYLGTPIASISVNKSLLAPLNLEIDPNLQMVRNQEKEQMKSLNNRFASFIDKVRFLEQQNKMLETKWDVLQSQTPCRSNIEPMFEAYMANLRRQLDVVNNDKIKLDGELRNMQGLVEDFKHKYEDEINKRNNLENDFVILKKDVDSAYLVKADLEDKVGALTDEINFLKTIYDEELREMQSGIKDTSVIVQMDNSRNLNMDQIVAEVKVQYEEIAARSREEAEAWYKSKYDQMASQATQYGNELRNTKAEIAELNRMISRLQSEIESVKAQRTNMENQIAEAEERGELTVKEAKARIRDLEEALQRAKQDMARQLREYQELMNVKLALDIEIATYRKLLEGEEDSKFPMLFSKRLADVGYRVFSGSMMLLTLYGGYLCTMRGYRYMVRRKQLQLAAQEQNVDSEIVKD
;
A
#
# COMPACT_ATOMS: atom_id res chain seq x y z
N MET A 1 -11.66 50.46 15.48
CA MET A 1 -10.75 49.86 14.47
C MET A 1 -11.15 48.39 14.32
N SER A 2 -12.25 48.03 13.65
CA SER A 2 -12.51 47.92 12.21
C SER A 2 -11.46 47.13 11.39
N LEU A 3 -11.98 46.11 10.69
CA LEU A 3 -11.41 45.27 9.61
C LEU A 3 -10.48 44.12 10.07
N ARG A 4 -10.53 42.87 9.58
CA ARG A 4 -11.02 42.30 8.31
C ARG A 4 -11.04 40.75 8.45
N SER A 5 -12.20 40.09 8.40
CA SER A 5 -12.74 39.26 7.31
C SER A 5 -11.81 38.24 6.61
N LYS A 6 -12.17 36.95 6.69
CA LYS A 6 -12.05 35.95 5.60
C LYS A 6 -13.02 34.78 5.82
N ARG A 7 -14.21 34.88 5.21
CA ARG A 7 -15.00 33.72 4.73
C ARG A 7 -14.50 33.41 3.32
N ILE A 8 -14.42 32.13 2.95
CA ILE A 8 -14.43 31.72 1.55
C ILE A 8 -15.57 30.72 1.39
N SER A 9 -16.56 31.19 0.65
CA SER A 9 -17.57 30.38 -0.03
C SER A 9 -17.11 30.21 -1.48
N SER A 10 -17.39 29.09 -2.12
CA SER A 10 -17.43 29.02 -3.59
C SER A 10 -18.62 28.18 -4.04
N SER A 11 -19.50 28.87 -4.76
CA SER A 11 -20.73 28.42 -5.37
C SER A 11 -20.52 27.85 -6.78
N CYS A 12 -21.60 27.24 -7.24
CA CYS A 12 -21.94 26.57 -8.48
C CYS A 12 -21.64 27.28 -9.84
N SER A 13 -21.57 26.41 -10.87
CA SER A 13 -22.45 26.37 -12.07
C SER A 13 -21.95 26.79 -13.48
N VAL A 14 -22.41 25.96 -14.45
CA VAL A 14 -22.70 26.11 -15.90
C VAL A 14 -21.61 26.39 -16.96
N ARG A 15 -21.49 25.46 -17.94
CA ARG A 15 -21.81 25.57 -19.40
C ARG A 15 -21.31 24.32 -20.14
N SER A 16 -22.15 23.53 -20.82
CA SER A 16 -22.79 23.68 -22.15
C SER A 16 -21.95 23.22 -23.36
N SER A 17 -22.65 22.47 -24.23
CA SER A 17 -22.47 22.26 -25.68
C SER A 17 -21.32 21.38 -26.21
N GLY A 18 -21.70 20.34 -26.97
CA GLY A 18 -20.81 19.55 -27.81
C GLY A 18 -21.53 18.40 -28.53
N LYS A 19 -22.38 18.75 -29.50
CA LYS A 19 -22.94 17.84 -30.53
C LYS A 19 -21.82 17.46 -31.50
N LEU A 20 -21.62 16.18 -31.79
CA LEU A 20 -20.99 15.57 -32.98
C LEU A 20 -21.28 14.06 -32.84
N GLY A 21 -22.04 13.40 -33.71
CA GLY A 21 -21.75 13.27 -35.13
C GLY A 21 -21.05 11.93 -35.37
N GLY A 22 -21.68 10.81 -34.97
CA GLY A 22 -21.16 9.46 -35.15
C GLY A 22 -21.90 8.74 -36.26
N TYR A 23 -21.41 8.90 -37.50
CA TYR A 23 -21.74 8.01 -38.60
C TYR A 23 -20.93 6.73 -38.42
N SER A 24 -21.58 5.59 -38.20
CA SER A 24 -20.99 4.31 -38.57
C SER A 24 -22.08 3.38 -39.09
N THR A 25 -21.86 3.00 -40.33
CA THR A 25 -22.55 2.06 -41.19
C THR A 25 -22.77 0.71 -40.52
N GLY A 26 -24.01 0.41 -40.16
CA GLY A 26 -24.47 -0.96 -39.90
C GLY A 26 -24.91 -1.60 -41.21
N PHE A 27 -24.01 -2.34 -41.86
CA PHE A 27 -24.35 -3.30 -42.90
C PHE A 27 -24.52 -4.67 -42.21
N SER A 28 -25.76 -5.12 -42.04
CA SER A 28 -26.06 -6.53 -41.84
C SER A 28 -27.14 -6.92 -42.84
N THR A 29 -26.68 -7.64 -43.84
CA THR A 29 -27.40 -8.19 -44.98
C THR A 29 -28.51 -9.14 -44.54
N MET A 30 -29.72 -8.84 -44.98
CA MET A 30 -30.84 -9.76 -45.02
C MET A 30 -30.52 -10.86 -46.04
N SER A 31 -30.49 -12.10 -45.57
CA SER A 31 -30.42 -13.32 -46.35
C SER A 31 -31.72 -13.54 -47.13
N LEU A 32 -31.68 -13.26 -48.43
CA LEU A 32 -32.67 -13.73 -49.40
C LEU A 32 -31.97 -14.80 -50.26
N GLY A 33 -32.52 -16.02 -50.21
CA GLY A 33 -31.99 -17.16 -50.96
C GLY A 33 -32.08 -16.94 -52.47
N PRO A 34 -31.09 -17.39 -53.25
CA PRO A 34 -31.25 -17.53 -54.68
C PRO A 34 -31.81 -18.92 -55.02
N LEU A 35 -32.90 -18.90 -55.76
CA LEU A 35 -33.42 -20.01 -56.54
C LEU A 35 -32.41 -20.36 -57.64
N SER A 36 -31.98 -21.60 -57.67
CA SER A 36 -31.35 -22.24 -58.82
C SER A 36 -32.37 -22.39 -59.95
N PRO A 37 -31.96 -22.26 -61.21
CA PRO A 37 -32.31 -23.35 -62.11
C PRO A 37 -31.10 -23.81 -62.93
N SER A 38 -30.89 -25.12 -62.86
CA SER A 38 -29.97 -25.87 -63.71
C SER A 38 -30.52 -25.91 -65.14
N PHE A 39 -29.64 -25.59 -66.08
CA PHE A 39 -29.75 -25.97 -67.48
C PHE A 39 -29.58 -27.49 -67.58
N SER A 40 -30.41 -28.19 -68.37
CA SER A 40 -30.01 -29.29 -69.27
C SER A 40 -31.20 -29.93 -69.99
N THR A 41 -31.12 -29.85 -71.32
CA THR A 41 -31.39 -30.91 -72.32
C THR A 41 -32.81 -31.33 -72.70
N SER A 42 -33.05 -31.15 -74.00
CA SER A 42 -33.64 -32.13 -74.93
C SER A 42 -35.15 -32.33 -74.89
N SER A 43 -35.86 -31.54 -75.72
CA SER A 43 -37.19 -31.90 -76.20
C SER A 43 -37.13 -32.25 -77.68
N THR A 44 -37.21 -33.54 -77.94
CA THR A 44 -37.41 -34.17 -79.24
C THR A 44 -38.85 -33.92 -79.67
N TYR A 45 -39.06 -33.05 -80.67
CA TYR A 45 -40.36 -32.90 -81.32
C TYR A 45 -40.63 -34.13 -82.20
N LEU A 46 -41.42 -35.06 -81.68
CA LEU A 46 -42.08 -36.10 -82.45
C LEU A 46 -43.21 -35.47 -83.24
N GLY A 47 -43.11 -35.58 -84.57
CA GLY A 47 -44.06 -35.05 -85.53
C GLY A 47 -45.43 -35.72 -85.45
N THR A 48 -46.46 -34.88 -85.46
CA THR A 48 -47.83 -35.26 -85.75
C THR A 48 -48.08 -35.09 -87.26
N PRO A 49 -48.68 -36.07 -87.95
CA PRO A 49 -48.96 -35.96 -89.37
C PRO A 49 -50.21 -35.09 -89.62
N ILE A 50 -50.08 -34.13 -90.53
CA ILE A 50 -51.15 -33.22 -90.96
C ILE A 50 -52.05 -33.94 -91.98
N ALA A 51 -53.35 -33.79 -91.78
CA ALA A 51 -54.43 -34.36 -92.59
C ALA A 51 -54.39 -33.92 -94.06
N SER A 52 -54.69 -34.85 -94.96
CA SER A 52 -54.90 -34.62 -96.40
C SER A 52 -56.17 -33.78 -96.64
N ILE A 53 -56.00 -32.53 -97.08
CA ILE A 53 -57.11 -31.68 -97.54
C ILE A 53 -57.11 -31.66 -99.07
N SER A 54 -58.26 -32.04 -99.61
CA SER A 54 -58.59 -32.17 -101.03
C SER A 54 -58.24 -30.93 -101.87
N VAL A 55 -57.48 -31.13 -102.95
CA VAL A 55 -57.14 -30.09 -103.93
C VAL A 55 -58.29 -29.95 -104.94
N ASN A 56 -59.04 -28.86 -104.83
CA ASN A 56 -60.06 -28.48 -105.82
C ASN A 56 -59.36 -27.98 -107.09
N LYS A 57 -59.40 -28.75 -108.18
CA LYS A 57 -58.73 -28.47 -109.47
C LYS A 57 -59.34 -27.31 -110.28
N SER A 58 -60.20 -26.48 -109.68
CA SER A 58 -60.91 -25.37 -110.33
C SER A 58 -60.44 -23.96 -109.92
N LEU A 59 -59.30 -23.83 -109.23
CA LEU A 59 -58.71 -22.54 -108.81
C LEU A 59 -57.34 -22.24 -109.47
N LEU A 60 -56.98 -22.96 -110.54
CA LEU A 60 -55.76 -22.76 -111.33
C LEU A 60 -56.01 -21.80 -112.52
N ALA A 61 -56.59 -20.64 -112.25
CA ALA A 61 -56.62 -19.52 -113.18
C ALA A 61 -55.60 -18.48 -112.70
N PRO A 62 -54.54 -18.16 -113.47
CA PRO A 62 -53.59 -17.10 -113.10
C PRO A 62 -54.31 -15.75 -113.04
N LEU A 63 -54.58 -15.26 -111.83
CA LEU A 63 -55.02 -13.88 -111.61
C LEU A 63 -53.80 -12.97 -111.71
N ASN A 64 -53.65 -12.35 -112.88
CA ASN A 64 -52.65 -11.34 -113.17
C ASN A 64 -53.02 -10.05 -112.43
N LEU A 65 -52.56 -9.91 -111.19
CA LEU A 65 -52.60 -8.67 -110.42
C LEU A 65 -51.33 -7.91 -110.75
N GLU A 66 -51.45 -6.92 -111.64
CA GLU A 66 -50.42 -5.90 -111.86
C GLU A 66 -50.16 -5.17 -110.53
N ILE A 67 -49.17 -5.64 -109.77
CA ILE A 67 -48.69 -4.98 -108.56
C ILE A 67 -47.97 -3.70 -109.00
N ASP A 68 -48.51 -2.57 -108.57
CA ASP A 68 -48.02 -1.23 -108.86
C ASP A 68 -46.49 -1.13 -108.63
N PRO A 69 -45.68 -0.83 -109.66
CA PRO A 69 -44.21 -0.81 -109.57
C PRO A 69 -43.68 0.20 -108.54
N ASN A 70 -44.44 1.24 -108.18
CA ASN A 70 -44.07 2.17 -107.11
C ASN A 70 -44.12 1.54 -105.71
N LEU A 71 -45.09 0.67 -105.43
CA LEU A 71 -45.23 0.02 -104.13
C LEU A 71 -44.10 -0.99 -103.88
N GLN A 72 -43.63 -1.66 -104.94
CA GLN A 72 -42.50 -2.60 -104.88
C GLN A 72 -41.18 -1.87 -104.57
N MET A 73 -40.99 -0.67 -105.14
CA MET A 73 -39.80 0.15 -104.90
C MET A 73 -39.76 0.68 -103.45
N VAL A 74 -40.88 1.18 -102.91
CA VAL A 74 -40.97 1.62 -101.51
C VAL A 74 -40.75 0.45 -100.54
N ARG A 75 -41.39 -0.70 -100.78
CA ARG A 75 -41.15 -1.93 -99.98
C ARG A 75 -39.69 -2.39 -100.03
N ASN A 76 -39.04 -2.29 -101.19
CA ASN A 76 -37.61 -2.61 -101.31
C ASN A 76 -36.73 -1.60 -100.58
N GLN A 77 -37.06 -0.31 -100.62
CA GLN A 77 -36.32 0.73 -99.91
C GLN A 77 -36.49 0.64 -98.39
N GLU A 78 -37.70 0.36 -97.88
CA GLU A 78 -37.96 0.04 -96.47
C GLU A 78 -37.23 -1.23 -96.04
N LYS A 79 -37.20 -2.26 -96.89
CA LYS A 79 -36.43 -3.49 -96.64
C LYS A 79 -34.93 -3.21 -96.58
N GLU A 80 -34.40 -2.35 -97.44
CA GLU A 80 -32.98 -1.96 -97.44
C GLU A 80 -32.63 -1.11 -96.21
N GLN A 81 -33.52 -0.20 -95.79
CA GLN A 81 -33.38 0.55 -94.55
C GLN A 81 -33.43 -0.37 -93.32
N MET A 82 -34.37 -1.33 -93.28
CA MET A 82 -34.44 -2.35 -92.24
C MET A 82 -33.17 -3.20 -92.20
N LYS A 83 -32.60 -3.59 -93.35
CA LYS A 83 -31.31 -4.28 -93.39
C LYS A 83 -30.17 -3.40 -92.84
N SER A 84 -30.12 -2.12 -93.21
CA SER A 84 -29.08 -1.20 -92.71
C SER A 84 -29.18 -1.02 -91.19
N LEU A 85 -30.41 -0.93 -90.68
CA LEU A 85 -30.70 -0.81 -89.25
C LEU A 85 -30.37 -2.12 -88.53
N ASN A 86 -30.71 -3.26 -89.12
CA ASN A 86 -30.39 -4.58 -88.59
C ASN A 86 -28.87 -4.83 -88.56
N ASN A 87 -28.14 -4.44 -89.61
CA ASN A 87 -26.67 -4.49 -89.60
C ASN A 87 -26.07 -3.58 -88.51
N ARG A 88 -26.66 -2.40 -88.27
CA ARG A 88 -26.26 -1.54 -87.14
C ARG A 88 -26.58 -2.20 -85.79
N PHE A 89 -27.72 -2.83 -85.63
CA PHE A 89 -28.05 -3.59 -84.42
C PHE A 89 -27.12 -4.79 -84.21
N ALA A 90 -26.79 -5.53 -85.26
CA ALA A 90 -25.81 -6.62 -85.20
C ALA A 90 -24.45 -6.08 -84.72
N SER A 91 -23.97 -4.96 -85.30
CA SER A 91 -22.71 -4.34 -84.86
C SER A 91 -22.75 -3.85 -83.41
N PHE A 92 -23.90 -3.39 -82.93
CA PHE A 92 -24.07 -2.96 -81.54
C PHE A 92 -24.11 -4.16 -80.58
N ILE A 93 -24.79 -5.25 -80.97
CA ILE A 93 -24.81 -6.50 -80.21
C ILE A 93 -23.41 -7.10 -80.11
N ASP A 94 -22.63 -7.09 -81.19
CA ASP A 94 -21.24 -7.53 -81.17
C ASP A 94 -20.38 -6.66 -80.25
N LYS A 95 -20.62 -5.34 -80.25
CA LYS A 95 -19.91 -4.42 -79.35
C LYS A 95 -20.26 -4.65 -77.88
N VAL A 96 -21.54 -4.90 -77.56
CA VAL A 96 -21.98 -5.21 -76.19
C VAL A 96 -21.38 -6.53 -75.73
N ARG A 97 -21.41 -7.58 -76.56
CA ARG A 97 -20.79 -8.87 -76.25
C ARG A 97 -19.28 -8.75 -76.01
N PHE A 98 -18.59 -7.95 -76.82
CA PHE A 98 -17.17 -7.69 -76.64
C PHE A 98 -16.88 -7.00 -75.31
N LEU A 99 -17.69 -5.99 -74.94
CA LEU A 99 -17.55 -5.29 -73.65
C LEU A 99 -17.92 -6.18 -72.45
N GLU A 100 -18.95 -7.01 -72.56
CA GLU A 100 -19.29 -8.01 -71.54
C GLU A 100 -18.16 -9.02 -71.34
N GLN A 101 -17.55 -9.48 -72.42
CA GLN A 101 -16.42 -10.39 -72.36
C GLN A 101 -15.19 -9.73 -71.73
N GLN A 102 -14.93 -8.45 -72.02
CA GLN A 102 -13.87 -7.69 -71.36
C GLN A 102 -14.15 -7.47 -69.87
N ASN A 103 -15.38 -7.12 -69.49
CA ASN A 103 -15.74 -6.95 -68.09
C ASN A 103 -15.60 -8.26 -67.32
N LYS A 104 -16.03 -9.39 -67.89
CA LYS A 104 -15.86 -10.71 -67.27
C LYS A 104 -14.38 -11.10 -67.13
N MET A 105 -13.55 -10.72 -68.09
CA MET A 105 -12.09 -10.88 -67.97
C MET A 105 -11.51 -10.01 -66.86
N LEU A 106 -11.98 -8.77 -66.71
CA LEU A 106 -11.55 -7.87 -65.64
C LEU A 106 -12.02 -8.36 -64.26
N GLU A 107 -13.23 -8.87 -64.13
CA GLU A 107 -13.76 -9.49 -62.91
C GLU A 107 -12.92 -10.70 -62.50
N THR A 108 -12.66 -11.63 -63.43
CA THR A 108 -11.81 -12.79 -63.12
C THR A 108 -10.38 -12.39 -62.77
N LYS A 109 -9.81 -11.38 -63.42
CA LYS A 109 -8.48 -10.84 -63.09
C LYS A 109 -8.49 -10.17 -61.71
N TRP A 110 -9.55 -9.44 -61.36
CA TRP A 110 -9.74 -8.85 -60.05
C TRP A 110 -9.82 -9.92 -58.96
N ASP A 111 -10.62 -10.97 -59.16
CA ASP A 111 -10.75 -12.08 -58.20
C ASP A 111 -9.43 -12.83 -58.01
N VAL A 112 -8.67 -13.05 -59.09
CA VAL A 112 -7.34 -13.67 -59.01
C VAL A 112 -6.36 -12.78 -58.26
N LEU A 113 -6.37 -11.46 -58.48
CA LEU A 113 -5.50 -10.53 -57.75
C LEU A 113 -5.91 -10.39 -56.27
N GLN A 114 -7.20 -10.41 -55.97
CA GLN A 114 -7.71 -10.33 -54.59
C GLN A 114 -7.44 -11.63 -53.82
N SER A 115 -7.56 -12.79 -54.46
CA SER A 115 -7.15 -14.08 -53.87
C SER A 115 -5.62 -14.18 -53.70
N GLN A 116 -4.84 -13.48 -54.53
CA GLN A 116 -3.40 -13.26 -54.37
C GLN A 116 -3.08 -12.09 -53.42
N THR A 117 -3.88 -11.89 -52.36
CA THR A 117 -3.51 -11.00 -51.25
C THR A 117 -2.08 -11.37 -50.82
N PRO A 118 -1.13 -10.42 -50.70
CA PRO A 118 0.27 -10.75 -50.44
C PRO A 118 0.37 -11.57 -49.17
N CYS A 119 1.13 -12.68 -49.21
CA CYS A 119 1.40 -13.51 -48.04
C CYS A 119 1.70 -12.61 -46.84
N ARG A 120 0.85 -12.65 -45.81
CA ARG A 120 1.06 -11.90 -44.57
C ARG A 120 2.43 -12.31 -44.03
N SER A 121 3.42 -11.44 -44.17
CA SER A 121 4.79 -11.70 -43.76
C SER A 121 4.82 -11.95 -42.26
N ASN A 122 5.36 -13.10 -41.84
CA ASN A 122 5.42 -13.53 -40.43
C ASN A 122 6.42 -12.71 -39.57
N ILE A 123 6.85 -11.56 -40.08
CA ILE A 123 7.81 -10.62 -39.51
C ILE A 123 7.17 -9.78 -38.39
N GLU A 124 5.92 -9.38 -38.56
CA GLU A 124 5.21 -8.56 -37.56
C GLU A 124 4.99 -9.33 -36.24
N PRO A 125 4.56 -10.62 -36.25
CA PRO A 125 4.53 -11.43 -35.04
C PRO A 125 5.91 -11.66 -34.39
N MET A 126 6.98 -11.76 -35.18
CA MET A 126 8.35 -11.91 -34.63
C MET A 126 8.83 -10.65 -33.92
N PHE A 127 8.60 -9.47 -34.51
CA PHE A 127 8.90 -8.20 -33.85
C PHE A 127 8.03 -7.99 -32.61
N GLU A 128 6.75 -8.36 -32.65
CA GLU A 128 5.88 -8.29 -31.48
C GLU A 128 6.38 -9.20 -30.34
N ALA A 129 6.80 -10.43 -30.66
CA ALA A 129 7.39 -11.34 -29.68
C ALA A 129 8.70 -10.79 -29.08
N TYR A 130 9.55 -10.19 -29.91
CA TYR A 130 10.80 -9.57 -29.45
C TYR A 130 10.54 -8.34 -28.57
N MET A 131 9.60 -7.47 -28.96
CA MET A 131 9.16 -6.33 -28.16
C MET A 131 8.55 -6.77 -26.82
N ALA A 132 7.73 -7.82 -26.83
CA ALA A 132 7.16 -8.39 -25.61
C ALA A 132 8.24 -8.97 -24.68
N ASN A 133 9.26 -9.63 -25.25
CA ASN A 133 10.39 -10.13 -24.48
C ASN A 133 11.22 -8.99 -23.87
N LEU A 134 11.51 -7.93 -24.62
CA LEU A 134 12.20 -6.74 -24.10
C LEU A 134 11.41 -6.05 -22.99
N ARG A 135 10.09 -5.93 -23.13
CA ARG A 135 9.22 -5.39 -22.07
C ARG A 135 9.29 -6.24 -20.80
N ARG A 136 9.23 -7.58 -20.93
CA ARG A 136 9.43 -8.49 -19.78
C ARG A 136 10.78 -8.31 -19.10
N GLN A 137 11.86 -8.16 -19.87
CA GLN A 137 13.19 -7.93 -19.29
C GLN A 137 13.24 -6.60 -18.54
N LEU A 138 12.64 -5.55 -19.10
CA LEU A 138 12.51 -4.25 -18.42
C LEU A 138 11.74 -4.39 -17.10
N ASP A 139 10.62 -5.13 -17.10
CA ASP A 139 9.81 -5.35 -15.89
C ASP A 139 10.60 -6.09 -14.80
N VAL A 140 11.39 -7.11 -15.17
CA VAL A 140 12.25 -7.84 -14.23
C VAL A 140 13.30 -6.91 -13.63
N VAL A 141 14.03 -6.18 -14.47
CA VAL A 141 15.05 -5.22 -14.00
C VAL A 141 14.42 -4.13 -13.13
N ASN A 142 13.21 -3.67 -13.47
CA ASN A 142 12.51 -2.67 -12.69
C ASN A 142 12.06 -3.21 -11.32
N ASN A 143 11.60 -4.46 -11.25
CA ASN A 143 11.27 -5.12 -9.99
C ASN A 143 12.51 -5.30 -9.10
N ASP A 144 13.64 -5.72 -9.69
CA ASP A 144 14.91 -5.86 -8.98
C ASP A 144 15.39 -4.50 -8.47
N LYS A 145 15.27 -3.44 -9.27
CA LYS A 145 15.56 -2.06 -8.85
C LYS A 145 14.71 -1.67 -7.64
N ILE A 146 13.39 -1.89 -7.69
CA ILE A 146 12.49 -1.55 -6.57
C ILE A 146 12.87 -2.33 -5.30
N LYS A 147 13.23 -3.60 -5.45
CA LYS A 147 13.68 -4.43 -4.33
C LYS A 147 14.98 -3.90 -3.73
N LEU A 148 15.99 -3.61 -4.56
CA LEU A 148 17.26 -3.03 -4.13
C LEU A 148 17.09 -1.65 -3.49
N ASP A 149 16.21 -0.80 -4.03
CA ASP A 149 15.86 0.50 -3.45
C ASP A 149 15.16 0.33 -2.08
N GLY A 150 14.41 -0.76 -1.88
CA GLY A 150 13.85 -1.14 -0.59
C GLY A 150 14.93 -1.56 0.42
N GLU A 151 15.83 -2.46 0.01
CA GLU A 151 16.95 -2.91 0.85
C GLU A 151 17.90 -1.76 1.21
N LEU A 152 18.19 -0.86 0.26
CA LEU A 152 18.99 0.35 0.50
C LEU A 152 18.35 1.26 1.56
N ARG A 153 17.04 1.52 1.46
CA ARG A 153 16.32 2.33 2.46
C ARG A 153 16.30 1.67 3.83
N ASN A 154 16.14 0.35 3.89
CA ASN A 154 16.21 -0.38 5.15
C ASN A 154 17.61 -0.29 5.79
N MET A 155 18.67 -0.45 4.99
CA MET A 155 20.04 -0.30 5.46
C MET A 155 20.36 1.14 5.89
N GLN A 156 19.85 2.14 5.16
CA GLN A 156 19.97 3.55 5.55
C GLN A 156 19.28 3.83 6.89
N GLY A 157 18.07 3.32 7.09
CA GLY A 157 17.36 3.43 8.37
C GLY A 157 18.15 2.80 9.53
N LEU A 158 18.69 1.58 9.33
CA LEU A 158 19.56 0.93 10.33
C LEU A 158 20.81 1.75 10.66
N VAL A 159 21.45 2.35 9.64
CA VAL A 159 22.63 3.21 9.84
C VAL A 159 22.25 4.47 10.61
N GLU A 160 21.11 5.10 10.30
CA GLU A 160 20.60 6.25 11.04
C GLU A 160 20.26 5.89 12.50
N ASP A 161 19.64 4.74 12.74
CA ASP A 161 19.35 4.24 14.09
C ASP A 161 20.63 4.02 14.90
N PHE A 162 21.66 3.40 14.30
CA PHE A 162 22.95 3.22 14.96
C PHE A 162 23.64 4.56 15.21
N LYS A 163 23.63 5.47 14.24
CA LYS A 163 24.17 6.82 14.41
C LYS A 163 23.50 7.53 15.58
N HIS A 164 22.17 7.48 15.67
CA HIS A 164 21.43 8.09 16.77
C HIS A 164 21.82 7.47 18.12
N LYS A 165 21.91 6.14 18.20
CA LYS A 165 22.39 5.45 19.42
C LYS A 165 23.81 5.87 19.81
N TYR A 166 24.71 6.03 18.84
CA TYR A 166 26.07 6.51 19.12
C TYR A 166 26.08 7.96 19.61
N GLU A 167 25.28 8.84 19.01
CA GLU A 167 25.13 10.23 19.46
C GLU A 167 24.58 10.30 20.89
N ASP A 168 23.56 9.50 21.21
CA ASP A 168 23.00 9.38 22.56
C ASP A 168 24.03 8.89 23.57
N GLU A 169 24.83 7.88 23.22
CA GLU A 169 25.86 7.34 24.12
C GLU A 169 26.99 8.35 24.33
N ILE A 170 27.39 9.10 23.30
CA ILE A 170 28.35 10.20 23.42
C ILE A 170 27.79 11.29 24.35
N ASN A 171 26.51 11.66 24.19
CA ASN A 171 25.87 12.65 25.04
C ASN A 171 25.80 12.18 26.50
N LYS A 172 25.44 10.93 26.76
CA LYS A 172 25.45 10.34 28.10
C LYS A 172 26.85 10.34 28.70
N ARG A 173 27.87 9.91 27.94
CA ARG A 173 29.27 9.93 28.38
C ARG A 173 29.72 11.35 28.74
N ASN A 174 29.39 12.34 27.91
CA ASN A 174 29.73 13.74 28.18
C ASN A 174 29.02 14.28 29.42
N ASN A 175 27.76 13.91 29.66
CA ASN A 175 27.04 14.31 30.88
C ASN A 175 27.69 13.70 32.12
N LEU A 176 28.00 12.39 32.10
CA LEU A 176 28.70 11.73 33.20
C LEU A 176 30.10 12.30 33.43
N GLU A 177 30.81 12.66 32.36
CA GLU A 177 32.11 13.33 32.45
C GLU A 177 31.98 14.74 33.07
N ASN A 178 30.92 15.49 32.73
CA ASN A 178 30.63 16.78 33.34
C ASN A 178 30.33 16.63 34.85
N ASP A 179 29.45 15.69 35.22
CA ASP A 179 29.12 15.40 36.61
C ASP A 179 30.37 14.96 37.40
N PHE A 180 31.23 14.15 36.79
CA PHE A 180 32.50 13.75 37.39
C PHE A 180 33.43 14.94 37.66
N VAL A 181 33.53 15.89 36.71
CA VAL A 181 34.33 17.11 36.89
C VAL A 181 33.77 17.99 38.01
N ILE A 182 32.45 18.12 38.12
CA ILE A 182 31.80 18.85 39.21
C ILE A 182 32.07 18.16 40.55
N LEU A 183 31.85 16.85 40.62
CA LEU A 183 32.07 16.08 41.84
C LEU A 183 33.53 16.15 42.30
N LYS A 184 34.49 16.12 41.35
CA LYS A 184 35.90 16.32 41.66
C LYS A 184 36.16 17.68 42.28
N LYS A 185 35.58 18.75 41.72
CA LYS A 185 35.69 20.10 42.29
C LYS A 185 35.09 20.18 43.70
N ASP A 186 33.96 19.52 43.93
CA ASP A 186 33.31 19.50 45.25
C ASP A 186 34.15 18.72 46.27
N VAL A 187 34.77 17.61 45.86
CA VAL A 187 35.73 16.86 46.67
C VAL A 187 36.94 17.72 47.02
N ASP A 188 37.56 18.39 46.04
CA ASP A 188 38.70 19.29 46.27
C ASP A 188 38.32 20.43 47.22
N SER A 189 37.13 21.03 47.04
CA SER A 189 36.60 22.06 47.94
C SER A 189 36.39 21.54 49.36
N ALA A 190 35.85 20.33 49.52
CA ALA A 190 35.67 19.70 50.82
C ALA A 190 37.01 19.38 51.50
N TYR A 191 38.03 18.98 50.72
CA TYR A 191 39.39 18.76 51.21
C TYR A 191 40.03 20.05 51.72
N LEU A 192 39.85 21.18 51.02
CA LEU A 192 40.33 22.48 51.50
C LEU A 192 39.68 22.87 52.83
N VAL A 193 38.35 22.74 52.93
CA VAL A 193 37.62 23.02 54.19
C VAL A 193 38.08 22.10 55.31
N LYS A 194 38.33 20.81 55.01
CA LYS A 194 38.89 19.86 55.98
C LYS A 194 40.26 20.32 56.48
N ALA A 195 41.17 20.69 55.57
CA ALA A 195 42.50 21.17 55.94
C ALA A 195 42.44 22.43 56.82
N ASP A 196 41.59 23.41 56.45
CA ASP A 196 41.37 24.61 57.26
C ASP A 196 40.85 24.30 58.68
N LEU A 197 39.99 23.29 58.81
CA LEU A 197 39.49 22.84 60.11
C LEU A 197 40.56 22.09 60.91
N GLU A 198 41.39 21.27 60.27
CA GLU A 198 42.51 20.60 60.91
C GLU A 198 43.54 21.61 61.44
N ASP A 199 43.84 22.67 60.69
CA ASP A 199 44.71 23.77 61.14
C ASP A 199 44.11 24.52 62.34
N LYS A 200 42.79 24.78 62.34
CA LYS A 200 42.11 25.40 63.49
C LYS A 200 42.14 24.51 64.72
N VAL A 201 41.96 23.20 64.55
CA VAL A 201 42.09 22.23 65.66
C VAL A 201 43.52 22.22 66.19
N GLY A 202 44.52 22.26 65.32
CA GLY A 202 45.93 22.40 65.71
C GLY A 202 46.17 23.68 66.52
N ALA A 203 45.76 24.84 66.00
CA ALA A 203 45.92 26.13 66.68
C ALA A 203 45.24 26.18 68.06
N LEU A 204 44.00 25.67 68.17
CA LEU A 204 43.29 25.59 69.46
C LEU A 204 43.97 24.62 70.43
N THR A 205 44.54 23.52 69.93
CA THR A 205 45.29 22.58 70.77
C THR A 205 46.56 23.23 71.33
N ASP A 206 47.28 23.99 70.50
CA ASP A 206 48.45 24.75 70.93
C ASP A 206 48.10 25.84 71.95
N GLU A 207 46.98 26.55 71.76
CA GLU A 207 46.47 27.53 72.72
C GLU A 207 46.10 26.87 74.07
N ILE A 208 45.42 25.72 74.04
CA ILE A 208 45.11 24.95 75.25
C ILE A 208 46.39 24.53 75.98
N ASN A 209 47.40 24.05 75.24
CA ASN A 209 48.67 23.63 75.84
C ASN A 209 49.42 24.82 76.44
N PHE A 210 49.42 25.96 75.75
CA PHE A 210 50.01 27.20 76.25
C PHE A 210 49.33 27.66 77.56
N LEU A 211 48.00 27.72 77.59
CA LEU A 211 47.25 28.09 78.79
C LEU A 211 47.52 27.12 79.96
N LYS A 212 47.58 25.80 79.70
CA LYS A 212 47.98 24.82 80.72
C LYS A 212 49.37 25.11 81.28
N THR A 213 50.34 25.39 80.42
CA THR A 213 51.71 25.69 80.87
C THR A 213 51.78 26.96 81.71
N ILE A 214 50.99 27.99 81.37
CA ILE A 214 50.86 29.21 82.18
C ILE A 214 50.24 28.88 83.53
N TYR A 215 49.12 28.17 83.57
CA TYR A 215 48.45 27.87 84.83
C TYR A 215 49.30 27.00 85.77
N ASP A 216 50.07 26.05 85.22
CA ASP A 216 51.01 25.26 86.01
C ASP A 216 52.12 26.14 86.61
N GLU A 217 52.60 27.14 85.85
CA GLU A 217 53.63 28.07 86.31
C GLU A 217 53.09 29.09 87.32
N GLU A 218 51.89 29.65 87.12
CA GLU A 218 51.21 30.51 88.09
C GLU A 218 50.91 29.77 89.40
N LEU A 219 50.48 28.50 89.32
CA LEU A 219 50.32 27.65 90.49
C LEU A 219 51.65 27.45 91.23
N ARG A 220 52.75 27.26 90.49
CA ARG A 220 54.10 27.13 91.05
C ARG A 220 54.55 28.41 91.74
N GLU A 221 54.30 29.58 91.13
CA GLU A 221 54.59 30.88 91.70
C GLU A 221 53.74 31.18 92.93
N MET A 222 52.42 30.96 92.90
CA MET A 222 51.57 31.11 94.09
C MET A 222 52.00 30.16 95.22
N GLN A 223 52.39 28.92 94.90
CA GLN A 223 52.96 28.01 95.89
C GLN A 223 54.30 28.50 96.46
N SER A 224 55.11 29.25 95.71
CA SER A 224 56.32 29.89 96.25
C SER A 224 55.96 31.13 97.08
N GLY A 225 55.08 31.99 96.58
CA GLY A 225 54.58 33.17 97.27
C GLY A 225 53.91 32.85 98.60
N ILE A 226 53.14 31.76 98.71
CA ILE A 226 52.58 31.29 99.99
C ILE A 226 53.69 30.87 100.97
N LYS A 227 54.79 30.29 100.47
CA LYS A 227 55.95 29.94 101.31
C LYS A 227 56.72 31.18 101.75
N ASP A 228 56.85 32.18 100.87
CA ASP A 228 57.61 33.41 101.12
C ASP A 228 56.82 34.45 101.94
N THR A 229 55.48 34.44 101.86
CA THR A 229 54.58 35.36 102.58
C THR A 229 54.08 34.78 103.92
N SER A 230 54.57 33.60 104.31
CA SER A 230 54.43 33.07 105.68
C SER A 230 55.36 33.81 106.66
N VAL A 231 55.38 35.14 106.59
CA VAL A 231 55.97 36.04 107.58
C VAL A 231 54.93 37.11 107.86
N ILE A 232 54.30 36.99 109.03
CA ILE A 232 53.33 37.96 109.55
C ILE A 232 54.09 39.27 109.80
N VAL A 233 53.96 40.22 108.88
CA VAL A 233 54.46 41.59 109.07
C VAL A 233 53.28 42.49 109.38
N GLN A 234 53.12 42.81 110.66
CA GLN A 234 52.31 43.94 111.10
C GLN A 234 53.04 45.23 110.71
N MET A 235 52.63 45.86 109.60
CA MET A 235 53.02 47.22 109.28
C MET A 235 51.99 48.18 109.89
N ASP A 236 52.37 48.84 110.98
CA ASP A 236 51.73 50.07 111.42
C ASP A 236 52.36 51.23 110.62
N ASN A 237 51.65 51.72 109.60
CA ASN A 237 52.09 52.83 108.75
C ASN A 237 51.21 54.06 109.00
N SER A 238 51.54 54.83 110.03
CA SER A 238 50.89 56.11 110.34
C SER A 238 51.67 57.27 109.71
N ARG A 239 51.51 57.45 108.40
CA ARG A 239 51.72 58.74 107.75
C ARG A 239 50.35 59.39 107.55
N ASN A 240 50.20 60.59 108.07
CA ASN A 240 49.04 61.46 107.91
C ASN A 240 48.86 61.87 106.45
N LEU A 241 48.26 60.95 105.69
CA LEU A 241 47.59 61.26 104.43
C LEU A 241 46.35 62.08 104.76
N ASN A 242 46.06 63.09 103.95
CA ASN A 242 44.85 63.90 104.09
C ASN A 242 43.66 63.03 103.69
N MET A 243 43.14 62.27 104.67
CA MET A 243 42.18 61.19 104.45
C MET A 243 40.90 61.69 103.79
N ASP A 244 40.50 62.93 104.04
CA ASP A 244 39.25 63.47 103.50
C ASP A 244 39.31 63.66 101.98
N GLN A 245 40.45 64.09 101.43
CA GLN A 245 40.62 64.25 99.98
C GLN A 245 40.66 62.90 99.27
N ILE A 246 41.39 61.93 99.82
CA ILE A 246 41.49 60.58 99.25
C ILE A 246 40.14 59.87 99.36
N VAL A 247 39.42 60.02 100.48
CA VAL A 247 38.08 59.45 100.64
C VAL A 247 37.08 60.10 99.68
N ALA A 248 37.18 61.40 99.41
CA ALA A 248 36.34 62.08 98.43
C ALA A 248 36.64 61.61 96.99
N GLU A 249 37.91 61.52 96.61
CA GLU A 249 38.34 61.03 95.29
C GLU A 249 37.96 59.57 95.07
N VAL A 250 38.15 58.73 96.09
CA VAL A 250 37.72 57.32 96.08
C VAL A 250 36.20 57.22 95.96
N LYS A 251 35.41 58.06 96.66
CA LYS A 251 33.95 58.08 96.51
C LYS A 251 33.52 58.44 95.08
N VAL A 252 34.12 59.46 94.47
CA VAL A 252 33.82 59.86 93.09
C VAL A 252 34.18 58.74 92.11
N GLN A 253 35.33 58.09 92.28
CA GLN A 253 35.74 56.92 91.48
C GLN A 253 34.75 55.76 91.64
N TYR A 254 34.28 55.47 92.86
CA TYR A 254 33.26 54.44 93.09
C TYR A 254 31.92 54.79 92.46
N GLU A 255 31.49 56.06 92.53
CA GLU A 255 30.27 56.52 91.86
C GLU A 255 30.39 56.42 90.34
N GLU A 256 31.54 56.76 89.76
CA GLU A 256 31.81 56.62 88.33
C GLU A 256 31.83 55.14 87.89
N ILE A 257 32.51 54.27 88.65
CA ILE A 257 32.55 52.82 88.37
C ILE A 257 31.15 52.21 88.50
N ALA A 258 30.37 52.61 89.51
CA ALA A 258 29.00 52.15 89.67
C ALA A 258 28.08 52.62 88.52
N ALA A 259 28.23 53.88 88.08
CA ALA A 259 27.49 54.41 86.94
C ALA A 259 27.87 53.70 85.64
N ARG A 260 29.17 53.51 85.38
CA ARG A 260 29.68 52.80 84.21
C ARG A 260 29.24 51.34 84.19
N SER A 261 29.32 50.64 85.33
CA SER A 261 28.83 49.26 85.45
C SER A 261 27.34 49.15 85.19
N ARG A 262 26.54 50.14 85.63
CA ARG A 262 25.12 50.21 85.32
C ARG A 262 24.86 50.41 83.83
N GLU A 263 25.57 51.35 83.19
CA GLU A 263 25.42 51.62 81.76
C GLU A 263 25.87 50.43 80.91
N GLU A 264 26.98 49.78 81.27
CA GLU A 264 27.46 48.55 80.62
C GLU A 264 26.45 47.41 80.76
N ALA A 265 25.84 47.24 81.93
CA ALA A 265 24.79 46.24 82.13
C ALA A 265 23.54 46.56 81.30
N GLU A 266 23.07 47.81 81.30
CA GLU A 266 21.92 48.24 80.48
C GLU A 266 22.19 48.09 78.97
N ALA A 267 23.38 48.46 78.50
CA ALA A 267 23.82 48.28 77.11
C ALA A 267 23.93 46.80 76.74
N TRP A 268 24.45 45.96 77.64
CA TRP A 268 24.53 44.52 77.43
C TRP A 268 23.15 43.88 77.34
N TYR A 269 22.23 44.23 78.24
CA TYR A 269 20.83 43.76 78.18
C TYR A 269 20.12 44.22 76.92
N LYS A 270 20.32 45.49 76.51
CA LYS A 270 19.75 46.02 75.27
C LYS A 270 20.29 45.28 74.05
N SER A 271 21.60 45.06 73.95
CA SER A 271 22.20 44.28 72.86
C SER A 271 21.67 42.84 72.83
N LYS A 272 21.50 42.19 73.98
CA LYS A 272 20.91 40.85 74.05
C LYS A 272 19.45 40.82 73.64
N TYR A 273 18.68 41.82 74.03
CA TYR A 273 17.29 41.95 73.61
C TYR A 273 17.17 42.18 72.10
N ASP A 274 17.99 43.06 71.53
CA ASP A 274 18.03 43.34 70.09
C ASP A 274 18.48 42.10 69.29
N GLN A 275 19.47 41.35 69.78
CA GLN A 275 19.88 40.07 69.19
C GLN A 275 18.72 39.08 69.19
N MET A 276 18.04 38.91 70.32
CA MET A 276 16.92 37.96 70.45
C MET A 276 15.71 38.38 69.59
N ALA A 277 15.42 39.68 69.50
CA ALA A 277 14.39 40.23 68.62
C ALA A 277 14.74 40.04 67.13
N SER A 278 16.00 40.23 66.74
CA SER A 278 16.47 39.98 65.38
C SER A 278 16.38 38.50 64.99
N GLN A 279 16.75 37.59 65.89
CA GLN A 279 16.63 36.15 65.70
C GLN A 279 15.17 35.72 65.60
N ALA A 280 14.29 36.22 66.46
CA ALA A 280 12.86 35.94 66.37
C ALA A 280 12.26 36.41 65.02
N THR A 281 12.73 37.55 64.51
CA THR A 281 12.33 38.05 63.18
C THR A 281 12.87 37.17 62.06
N GLN A 282 14.12 36.73 62.15
CA GLN A 282 14.73 35.80 61.18
C GLN A 282 13.97 34.47 61.13
N TYR A 283 13.73 33.83 62.27
CA TYR A 283 12.95 32.59 62.34
C TYR A 283 11.52 32.79 61.84
N GLY A 284 10.89 33.94 62.12
CA GLY A 284 9.58 34.28 61.57
C GLY A 284 9.58 34.39 60.03
N ASN A 285 10.62 34.98 59.46
CA ASN A 285 10.79 35.09 58.02
C ASN A 285 11.10 33.74 57.36
N GLU A 286 11.98 32.92 57.96
CA GLU A 286 12.28 31.56 57.49
C GLU A 286 11.03 30.67 57.51
N LEU A 287 10.23 30.74 58.58
CA LEU A 287 8.96 30.01 58.67
C LEU A 287 7.96 30.48 57.60
N ARG A 288 7.96 31.78 57.27
CA ARG A 288 7.10 32.33 56.21
C ARG A 288 7.58 31.89 54.82
N ASN A 289 8.89 31.86 54.58
CA ASN A 289 9.48 31.41 53.32
C ASN A 289 9.23 29.93 53.09
N THR A 290 9.53 29.07 54.07
CA THR A 290 9.24 27.63 54.00
C THR A 290 7.74 27.36 53.79
N LYS A 291 6.85 28.11 54.46
CA LYS A 291 5.39 28.01 54.21
C LYS A 291 5.01 28.41 52.78
N ALA A 292 5.67 29.42 52.21
CA ALA A 292 5.45 29.82 50.82
C ALA A 292 5.94 28.77 49.82
N GLU A 293 7.09 28.16 50.07
CA GLU A 293 7.64 27.04 49.29
C GLU A 293 6.71 25.82 49.34
N ILE A 294 6.22 25.45 50.54
CA ILE A 294 5.23 24.38 50.69
C ILE A 294 3.96 24.68 49.89
N ALA A 295 3.47 25.93 49.90
CA ALA A 295 2.31 26.32 49.12
C ALA A 295 2.57 26.21 47.60
N GLU A 296 3.76 26.57 47.14
CA GLU A 296 4.14 26.46 45.73
C GLU A 296 4.32 25.01 45.28
N LEU A 297 4.98 24.18 46.08
CA LEU A 297 5.07 22.74 45.84
C LEU A 297 3.68 22.10 45.76
N ASN A 298 2.75 22.48 46.64
CA ASN A 298 1.37 22.00 46.58
C ASN A 298 0.64 22.43 45.30
N ARG A 299 0.86 23.66 44.80
CA ARG A 299 0.34 24.09 43.48
C ARG A 299 0.93 23.27 42.34
N MET A 300 2.24 23.02 42.38
CA MET A 300 2.92 22.19 41.37
C MET A 300 2.40 20.76 41.37
N ILE A 301 2.22 20.16 42.55
CA ILE A 301 1.62 18.83 42.70
C ILE A 301 0.22 18.81 42.09
N SER A 302 -0.61 19.82 42.36
CA SER A 302 -1.98 19.88 41.86
C SER A 302 -2.02 20.03 40.33
N ARG A 303 -1.10 20.82 39.77
CA ARG A 303 -0.92 20.96 38.32
C ARG A 303 -0.47 19.64 37.67
N LEU A 304 0.56 19.00 38.21
CA LEU A 304 1.04 17.71 37.71
C LEU A 304 -0.03 16.63 37.80
N GLN A 305 -0.84 16.61 38.87
CA GLN A 305 -1.99 15.72 38.99
C GLN A 305 -3.02 15.97 37.88
N SER A 306 -3.32 17.24 37.55
CA SER A 306 -4.23 17.57 36.44
C SER A 306 -3.66 17.18 35.07
N GLU A 307 -2.35 17.33 34.86
CA GLU A 307 -1.67 16.92 33.63
C GLU A 307 -1.68 15.38 33.50
N ILE A 308 -1.43 14.65 34.58
CA ILE A 308 -1.54 13.18 34.61
C ILE A 308 -2.97 12.73 34.25
N GLU A 309 -3.99 13.37 34.83
CA GLU A 309 -5.38 13.00 34.56
C GLU A 309 -5.78 13.31 33.12
N SER A 310 -5.32 14.45 32.57
CA SER A 310 -5.53 14.79 31.16
C SER A 310 -4.86 13.80 30.22
N VAL A 311 -3.61 13.40 30.48
CA VAL A 311 -2.89 12.41 29.66
C VAL A 311 -3.53 11.03 29.77
N LYS A 312 -4.00 10.63 30.96
CA LYS A 312 -4.76 9.39 31.13
C LYS A 312 -6.05 9.40 30.31
N ALA A 313 -6.81 10.50 30.33
CA ALA A 313 -8.02 10.65 29.51
C ALA A 313 -7.71 10.62 28.01
N GLN A 314 -6.59 11.20 27.58
CA GLN A 314 -6.15 11.11 26.19
C GLN A 314 -5.79 9.66 25.82
N ARG A 315 -5.07 8.94 26.68
CA ARG A 315 -4.72 7.54 26.48
C ARG A 315 -5.97 6.68 26.31
N THR A 316 -6.94 6.77 27.21
CA THR A 316 -8.17 5.97 27.13
C THR A 316 -8.97 6.31 25.87
N ASN A 317 -9.02 7.58 25.47
CA ASN A 317 -9.66 7.98 24.21
C ASN A 317 -8.94 7.38 22.99
N MET A 318 -7.61 7.37 22.95
CA MET A 318 -6.85 6.76 21.85
C MET A 318 -7.00 5.23 21.84
N GLU A 319 -7.00 4.58 23.00
CA GLU A 319 -7.29 3.14 23.12
C GLU A 319 -8.69 2.80 22.59
N ASN A 320 -9.70 3.61 22.91
CA ASN A 320 -11.05 3.44 22.37
C ASN A 320 -11.09 3.62 20.84
N GLN A 321 -10.37 4.61 20.30
CA GLN A 321 -10.27 4.82 18.85
C GLN A 321 -9.58 3.66 18.14
N ILE A 322 -8.54 3.08 18.75
CA ILE A 322 -7.87 1.88 18.24
C ILE A 322 -8.84 0.70 18.22
N ALA A 323 -9.52 0.43 19.35
CA ALA A 323 -10.48 -0.66 19.44
C ALA A 323 -11.62 -0.52 18.41
N GLU A 324 -12.14 0.69 18.21
CA GLU A 324 -13.19 0.95 17.22
C GLU A 324 -12.68 0.82 15.77
N ALA A 325 -11.43 1.20 15.50
CA ALA A 325 -10.80 1.00 14.19
C ALA A 325 -10.53 -0.49 13.91
N GLU A 326 -10.10 -1.24 14.92
CA GLU A 326 -9.89 -2.69 14.85
C GLU A 326 -11.21 -3.42 14.58
N GLU A 327 -12.29 -3.09 15.31
CA GLU A 327 -13.62 -3.69 15.10
C GLU A 327 -14.14 -3.41 13.68
N ARG A 328 -14.06 -2.15 13.22
CA ARG A 328 -14.43 -1.80 11.83
C ARG A 328 -13.59 -2.56 10.81
N GLY A 329 -12.27 -2.65 11.04
CA GLY A 329 -11.36 -3.44 10.21
C GLY A 329 -11.79 -4.91 10.14
N GLU A 330 -12.07 -5.52 11.29
CA GLU A 330 -12.51 -6.92 11.36
C GLU A 330 -13.84 -7.15 10.63
N LEU A 331 -14.80 -6.22 10.76
CA LEU A 331 -16.08 -6.28 10.04
C LEU A 331 -15.88 -6.23 8.52
N THR A 332 -15.06 -5.30 8.01
CA THR A 332 -14.77 -5.22 6.57
C THR A 332 -14.10 -6.48 6.03
N VAL A 333 -13.19 -7.09 6.81
CA VAL A 333 -12.56 -8.37 6.46
C VAL A 333 -13.57 -9.51 6.47
N LYS A 334 -14.47 -9.57 7.46
CA LYS A 334 -15.55 -10.56 7.52
C LYS A 334 -16.47 -10.44 6.31
N GLU A 335 -16.85 -9.23 5.92
CA GLU A 335 -17.68 -8.96 4.74
C GLU A 335 -16.97 -9.35 3.44
N ALA A 336 -15.70 -8.98 3.26
CA ALA A 336 -14.91 -9.38 2.10
C ALA A 336 -14.79 -10.91 2.00
N LYS A 337 -14.54 -11.60 3.12
CA LYS A 337 -14.52 -13.07 3.19
C LYS A 337 -15.88 -13.68 2.83
N ALA A 338 -16.99 -13.07 3.25
CA ALA A 338 -18.33 -13.51 2.87
C ALA A 338 -18.55 -13.39 1.36
N ARG A 339 -18.21 -12.23 0.77
CA ARG A 339 -18.30 -12.02 -0.69
C ARG A 339 -17.44 -13.01 -1.48
N ILE A 340 -16.25 -13.34 -0.99
CA ILE A 340 -15.40 -14.37 -1.63
C ILE A 340 -16.11 -15.73 -1.61
N ARG A 341 -16.67 -16.15 -0.46
CA ARG A 341 -17.42 -17.41 -0.37
C ARG A 341 -18.61 -17.43 -1.34
N ASP A 342 -19.39 -16.35 -1.40
CA ASP A 342 -20.55 -16.27 -2.30
C ASP A 342 -20.15 -16.40 -3.77
N LEU A 343 -19.02 -15.78 -4.15
CA LEU A 343 -18.45 -15.89 -5.50
C LEU A 343 -17.91 -17.30 -5.78
N GLU A 344 -17.25 -17.94 -4.83
CA GLU A 344 -16.78 -19.32 -4.94
C GLU A 344 -17.96 -20.30 -5.12
N GLU A 345 -19.04 -20.11 -4.37
CA GLU A 345 -20.27 -20.90 -4.53
C GLU A 345 -20.93 -20.66 -5.89
N ALA A 346 -21.03 -19.40 -6.34
CA ALA A 346 -21.56 -19.07 -7.66
C ALA A 346 -20.73 -19.72 -8.78
N LEU A 347 -19.41 -19.68 -8.67
CA LEU A 347 -18.49 -20.36 -9.58
C LEU A 347 -18.74 -21.87 -9.58
N GLN A 348 -18.92 -22.48 -8.41
CA GLN A 348 -19.17 -23.91 -8.29
C GLN A 348 -20.52 -24.31 -8.92
N ARG A 349 -21.58 -23.51 -8.71
CA ARG A 349 -22.88 -23.71 -9.38
C ARG A 349 -22.73 -23.62 -10.90
N ALA A 350 -22.05 -22.60 -11.41
CA ALA A 350 -21.81 -22.44 -12.84
C ALA A 350 -21.03 -23.63 -13.45
N LYS A 351 -20.05 -24.17 -12.72
CA LYS A 351 -19.33 -25.40 -13.14
C LYS A 351 -20.25 -26.61 -13.20
N GLN A 352 -21.14 -26.78 -12.21
CA GLN A 352 -22.11 -27.86 -12.19
C GLN A 352 -23.13 -27.74 -13.34
N ASP A 353 -23.60 -26.52 -13.62
CA ASP A 353 -24.50 -26.23 -14.74
C ASP A 353 -23.84 -26.53 -16.09
N MET A 354 -22.58 -26.12 -16.27
CA MET A 354 -21.81 -26.45 -17.47
C MET A 354 -21.63 -27.96 -17.64
N ALA A 355 -21.32 -28.68 -16.55
CA ALA A 355 -21.21 -30.14 -16.58
C ALA A 355 -22.55 -30.83 -16.90
N ARG A 356 -23.68 -30.26 -16.46
CA ARG A 356 -25.02 -30.73 -16.84
C ARG A 356 -25.29 -30.48 -18.33
N GLN A 357 -25.04 -29.27 -18.84
CA GLN A 357 -25.22 -28.95 -20.25
C GLN A 357 -24.39 -29.87 -21.15
N LEU A 358 -23.13 -30.15 -20.80
CA LEU A 358 -22.29 -31.09 -21.54
C LEU A 358 -22.90 -32.51 -21.60
N ARG A 359 -23.52 -32.98 -20.52
CA ARG A 359 -24.24 -34.27 -20.50
C ARG A 359 -25.46 -34.24 -21.41
N GLU A 360 -26.29 -33.20 -21.32
CA GLU A 360 -27.47 -33.03 -22.18
C GLU A 360 -27.08 -32.94 -23.67
N TYR A 361 -26.00 -32.23 -24.01
CA TYR A 361 -25.46 -32.19 -25.38
C TYR A 361 -24.98 -33.56 -25.85
N GLN A 362 -24.31 -34.34 -24.99
CA GLN A 362 -23.85 -35.69 -25.34
C GLN A 362 -25.04 -36.62 -25.57
N GLU A 363 -26.08 -36.55 -24.73
CA GLU A 363 -27.32 -37.32 -24.91
C GLU A 363 -28.02 -36.94 -26.22
N LEU A 364 -28.13 -35.65 -26.54
CA LEU A 364 -28.71 -35.17 -27.79
C LEU A 364 -27.90 -35.64 -29.01
N MET A 365 -26.56 -35.63 -28.91
CA MET A 365 -25.68 -36.16 -29.95
C MET A 365 -25.93 -37.66 -30.17
N ASN A 366 -26.08 -38.43 -29.08
CA ASN A 366 -26.37 -39.86 -29.17
C ASN A 366 -27.72 -40.11 -29.86
N VAL A 367 -28.76 -39.33 -29.54
CA VAL A 367 -30.07 -39.39 -30.23
C VAL A 367 -29.92 -39.03 -31.71
N LYS A 368 -29.16 -38.00 -32.04
CA LYS A 368 -28.90 -37.60 -33.43
C LYS A 368 -28.22 -38.74 -34.22
N LEU A 369 -27.22 -39.40 -33.63
CA LEU A 369 -26.56 -40.55 -34.26
C LEU A 369 -27.53 -41.73 -34.45
N ALA A 370 -28.42 -41.99 -33.49
CA ALA A 370 -29.45 -43.01 -33.63
C ALA A 370 -30.42 -42.69 -34.79
N LEU A 371 -30.89 -41.44 -34.87
CA LEU A 371 -31.74 -40.98 -35.97
C LEU A 371 -31.03 -41.04 -37.34
N ASP A 372 -29.75 -40.69 -37.41
CA ASP A 372 -28.98 -40.84 -38.66
C ASP A 372 -28.91 -42.30 -39.12
N ILE A 373 -28.76 -43.24 -38.17
CA ILE A 373 -28.79 -44.68 -38.46
C ILE A 373 -30.17 -45.08 -38.98
N GLU A 374 -31.25 -44.65 -38.32
CA GLU A 374 -32.62 -44.91 -38.77
C GLU A 374 -32.86 -44.38 -40.18
N ILE A 375 -32.50 -43.12 -40.46
CA ILE A 375 -32.62 -42.52 -41.80
C ILE A 375 -31.81 -43.31 -42.83
N ALA A 376 -30.57 -43.71 -42.49
CA ALA A 376 -29.75 -44.54 -43.38
C ALA A 376 -30.41 -45.90 -43.65
N THR A 377 -31.02 -46.53 -42.64
CA THR A 377 -31.76 -47.78 -42.81
C THR A 377 -33.03 -47.60 -43.64
N TYR A 378 -33.79 -46.52 -43.45
CA TYR A 378 -34.96 -46.20 -44.27
C TYR A 378 -34.58 -45.93 -45.72
N ARG A 379 -33.51 -45.15 -45.97
CA ARG A 379 -32.97 -44.96 -47.33
C ARG A 379 -32.58 -46.27 -47.99
N LYS A 380 -31.92 -47.17 -47.26
CA LYS A 380 -31.53 -48.50 -47.76
C LYS A 380 -32.73 -49.39 -48.09
N LEU A 381 -33.84 -49.27 -47.35
CA LEU A 381 -35.10 -49.96 -47.66
C LEU A 381 -35.83 -49.35 -48.87
N LEU A 382 -35.70 -48.04 -49.08
CA LEU A 382 -36.31 -47.28 -50.18
C LEU A 382 -35.53 -47.38 -51.49
N GLU A 383 -34.21 -47.59 -51.45
CA GLU A 383 -33.34 -47.72 -52.63
C GLU A 383 -33.41 -49.09 -53.31
N GLY A 384 -34.18 -50.05 -52.77
CA GLY A 384 -34.36 -51.34 -53.42
C GLY A 384 -33.11 -52.23 -53.32
N GLU A 385 -33.35 -53.51 -53.52
CA GLU A 385 -32.52 -54.66 -53.19
C GLU A 385 -31.26 -54.84 -54.07
N GLU A 386 -30.40 -53.83 -54.27
CA GLU A 386 -29.14 -54.01 -55.02
C GLU A 386 -27.95 -53.23 -54.41
N ASP A 387 -27.41 -53.73 -53.28
CA ASP A 387 -25.95 -53.89 -53.06
C ASP A 387 -25.61 -54.29 -51.61
N SER A 388 -25.25 -55.56 -51.42
CA SER A 388 -24.97 -56.19 -50.12
C SER A 388 -23.56 -55.95 -49.56
N LYS A 389 -22.90 -54.81 -49.82
CA LYS A 389 -21.53 -54.56 -49.33
C LYS A 389 -21.36 -53.25 -48.54
N PHE A 390 -22.23 -52.98 -47.56
CA PHE A 390 -22.04 -51.83 -46.65
C PHE A 390 -22.37 -51.98 -45.15
N PRO A 391 -22.55 -53.17 -44.51
CA PRO A 391 -22.77 -53.18 -43.06
C PRO A 391 -21.48 -53.28 -42.19
N MET A 392 -20.31 -53.61 -42.74
CA MET A 392 -19.17 -54.03 -41.90
C MET A 392 -18.06 -52.98 -41.67
N LEU A 393 -18.01 -51.88 -42.43
CA LEU A 393 -16.92 -50.89 -42.30
C LEU A 393 -17.26 -49.69 -41.41
N PHE A 394 -18.54 -49.37 -41.21
CA PHE A 394 -18.94 -48.26 -40.34
C PHE A 394 -19.00 -48.66 -38.85
N SER A 395 -19.42 -49.90 -38.55
CA SER A 395 -19.49 -50.43 -37.18
C SER A 395 -18.10 -50.53 -36.51
N LYS A 396 -17.07 -50.95 -37.26
CA LYS A 396 -15.70 -51.03 -36.73
C LYS A 396 -15.06 -49.66 -36.45
N ARG A 397 -15.42 -48.62 -37.20
CA ARG A 397 -14.85 -47.27 -37.03
C ARG A 397 -15.46 -46.52 -35.84
N LEU A 398 -16.73 -46.77 -35.52
CA LEU A 398 -17.41 -46.19 -34.35
C LEU A 398 -16.95 -46.84 -33.03
N ALA A 399 -16.68 -48.14 -33.03
CA ALA A 399 -16.13 -48.82 -31.85
C ALA A 399 -14.70 -48.35 -31.49
N ASP A 400 -13.85 -48.09 -32.49
CA ASP A 400 -12.46 -47.68 -32.27
C ASP A 400 -12.33 -46.20 -31.83
N VAL A 401 -13.24 -45.32 -32.26
CA VAL A 401 -13.30 -43.93 -31.77
C VAL A 401 -13.87 -43.85 -30.35
N GLY A 402 -14.89 -44.66 -30.03
CA GLY A 402 -15.46 -44.74 -28.69
C GLY A 402 -14.45 -45.22 -27.63
N TYR A 403 -13.65 -46.25 -27.94
CA TYR A 403 -12.62 -46.77 -27.02
C TYR A 403 -11.45 -45.78 -26.82
N ARG A 404 -11.02 -45.07 -27.87
CA ARG A 404 -9.92 -44.10 -27.77
C ARG A 404 -10.29 -42.85 -26.97
N VAL A 405 -11.52 -42.34 -27.09
CA VAL A 405 -11.97 -41.17 -26.33
C VAL A 405 -12.18 -41.51 -24.84
N PHE A 406 -12.72 -42.70 -24.53
CA PHE A 406 -12.88 -43.15 -23.14
C PHE A 406 -11.54 -43.46 -22.46
N SER A 407 -10.60 -44.10 -23.19
CA SER A 407 -9.26 -44.40 -22.69
C SER A 407 -8.41 -43.14 -22.48
N GLY A 408 -8.44 -42.19 -23.44
CA GLY A 408 -7.67 -40.95 -23.36
C GLY A 408 -8.18 -40.00 -22.25
N SER A 409 -9.49 -39.89 -22.07
CA SER A 409 -10.09 -39.06 -21.02
C SER A 409 -9.83 -39.63 -19.62
N MET A 410 -9.88 -40.96 -19.47
CA MET A 410 -9.57 -41.63 -18.21
C MET A 410 -8.08 -41.53 -17.84
N MET A 411 -7.17 -41.62 -18.83
CA MET A 411 -5.73 -41.38 -18.62
C MET A 411 -5.44 -39.94 -18.16
N LEU A 412 -6.09 -38.95 -18.77
CA LEU A 412 -5.94 -37.53 -18.42
C LEU A 412 -6.44 -37.23 -17.00
N LEU A 413 -7.56 -37.82 -16.57
CA LEU A 413 -8.07 -37.71 -15.20
C LEU A 413 -7.13 -38.36 -14.17
N THR A 414 -6.54 -39.52 -14.48
CA THR A 414 -5.54 -40.14 -13.59
C THR A 414 -4.23 -39.36 -13.53
N LEU A 415 -3.77 -38.78 -14.64
CA LEU A 415 -2.54 -37.97 -14.69
C LEU A 415 -2.72 -36.62 -13.97
N TYR A 416 -3.86 -35.94 -14.18
CA TYR A 416 -4.17 -34.70 -13.45
C TYR A 416 -4.38 -34.94 -11.95
N GLY A 417 -5.07 -36.03 -11.58
CA GLY A 417 -5.23 -36.44 -10.18
C GLY A 417 -3.88 -36.76 -9.51
N GLY A 418 -2.99 -37.45 -10.21
CA GLY A 418 -1.62 -37.73 -9.77
C GLY A 418 -0.79 -36.46 -9.57
N TYR A 419 -0.85 -35.51 -10.52
CA TYR A 419 -0.14 -34.22 -10.44
C TYR A 419 -0.64 -33.34 -9.29
N LEU A 420 -1.95 -33.32 -9.06
CA LEU A 420 -2.54 -32.60 -7.93
C LEU A 420 -2.14 -33.24 -6.58
N CYS A 421 -2.01 -34.57 -6.51
CA CYS A 421 -1.60 -35.28 -5.30
C CYS A 421 -0.13 -35.03 -4.95
N THR A 422 0.77 -35.06 -5.95
CA THR A 422 2.19 -34.72 -5.76
C THR A 422 2.39 -33.25 -5.41
N MET A 423 1.69 -32.31 -6.06
CA MET A 423 1.78 -30.88 -5.73
C MET A 423 1.29 -30.57 -4.31
N ARG A 424 0.25 -31.26 -3.82
CA ARG A 424 -0.20 -31.14 -2.42
C ARG A 424 0.84 -31.69 -1.44
N GLY A 425 1.49 -32.81 -1.77
CA GLY A 425 2.59 -33.39 -1.01
C GLY A 425 3.81 -32.46 -0.94
N TYR A 426 4.22 -31.87 -2.06
CA TYR A 426 5.31 -30.88 -2.11
C TYR A 426 4.99 -29.64 -1.26
N ARG A 427 3.74 -29.15 -1.29
CA ARG A 427 3.31 -28.02 -0.44
C ARG A 427 3.37 -28.35 1.05
N TYR A 428 2.98 -29.58 1.44
CA TYR A 428 3.09 -30.04 2.82
C TYR A 428 4.55 -30.18 3.28
N MET A 429 5.45 -30.70 2.43
CA MET A 429 6.87 -30.81 2.76
C MET A 429 7.56 -29.44 2.90
N VAL A 430 7.26 -28.48 2.01
CA VAL A 430 7.81 -27.12 2.10
C VAL A 430 7.36 -26.42 3.38
N ARG A 431 6.07 -26.56 3.75
CA ARG A 431 5.54 -25.97 4.99
C ARG A 431 6.16 -26.59 6.24
N ARG A 432 6.40 -27.91 6.23
CA ARG A 432 7.09 -28.61 7.33
C ARG A 432 8.56 -28.17 7.45
N LYS A 433 9.26 -27.98 6.33
CA LYS A 433 10.66 -27.53 6.32
C LYS A 433 10.79 -26.08 6.79
N GLN A 434 9.85 -25.19 6.46
CA GLN A 434 9.83 -23.83 7.00
C GLN A 434 9.57 -23.79 8.52
N LEU A 435 8.68 -24.64 9.04
CA LEU A 435 8.45 -24.74 10.47
C LEU A 435 9.67 -25.26 11.24
N GLN A 436 10.45 -26.18 10.64
CA GLN A 436 11.70 -26.64 11.25
C GLN A 436 12.79 -25.57 11.28
N LEU A 437 12.91 -24.76 10.22
CA LEU A 437 13.87 -23.64 10.19
C LEU A 437 13.52 -22.56 11.21
N ALA A 438 12.23 -22.21 11.34
CA ALA A 438 11.77 -21.25 12.35
C ALA A 438 12.03 -21.74 13.79
N ALA A 439 11.89 -23.05 14.03
CA ALA A 439 12.23 -23.63 15.33
C ALA A 439 13.74 -23.63 15.61
N GLN A 440 14.58 -23.69 14.56
CA GLN A 440 16.03 -23.66 14.69
C GLN A 440 16.54 -22.23 14.97
N GLU A 441 15.94 -21.21 14.36
CA GLU A 441 16.21 -19.79 14.68
C GLU A 441 15.88 -19.46 16.14
N GLN A 442 14.72 -19.90 16.64
CA GLN A 442 14.35 -19.66 18.06
C GLN A 442 15.30 -20.34 19.05
N ASN A 443 15.93 -21.45 18.67
CA ASN A 443 16.88 -22.14 19.54
C ASN A 443 18.25 -21.44 19.56
N VAL A 444 18.70 -20.89 18.43
CA VAL A 444 19.95 -20.11 18.33
C VAL A 444 19.82 -18.78 19.08
N ASP A 445 18.67 -18.12 19.00
CA ASP A 445 18.42 -16.88 19.75
C ASP A 445 18.39 -17.11 21.27
N SER A 446 18.00 -18.31 21.72
CA SER A 446 18.02 -18.67 23.15
C SER A 446 19.41 -19.02 23.68
N GLU A 447 20.34 -19.40 22.82
CA GLU A 447 21.73 -19.74 23.16
C GLU A 447 22.60 -18.47 23.24
N ILE A 448 22.33 -17.45 22.42
CA ILE A 448 23.03 -16.16 22.42
C ILE A 448 22.70 -15.27 23.64
N VAL A 449 21.65 -15.59 24.40
CA VAL A 449 21.25 -14.85 25.62
C VAL A 449 21.89 -15.43 26.90
N LYS A 450 22.68 -16.52 26.80
CA LYS A 450 23.30 -17.18 27.95
C LYS A 450 24.83 -17.03 28.06
N ASP A 451 25.47 -16.39 27.09
CA ASP A 451 26.85 -15.89 27.17
C ASP A 451 26.83 -14.36 27.22
#